data_AF-A0A2S7W0I9-F1
#
_entry.id   AF-A0A2S7W0I9-F1
#
_cell.length_a   1.000
_cell.length_b   1.000
_cell.length_c   1.000
_cell.angle_alpha   90.00
_cell.angle_beta   90.00
_cell.angle_gamma   90.00
#
_symmetry.space_group_name_H-M   'P 1'
#
loop_
_entity.id
_entity.type
_entity.pdbx_description
1 polymer ?
#
loop_
_entity_poly.entity_id
_entity_poly.type
_entity_poly.pdbx_seq_one_letter_code
_entity_poly.pdbx_strand_id
1 'polypeptide(L)'
;MKLLKTFWIRLKTPSKVAVGLVLFMGFIGGLLFWGAFNTGMEKTNTEEFCAGCHAPIVEEIRETIHFSNRSGVRAICSDCHVPHNWTDKIVRKVQASKEIVAHLMGTIDTTEKFQARRAHLAEREWMRMKNNNSQECRNCHEFEYMDFSEQGQRSVKQHSTALASGDKTCVDCHKGIAHKLPDMKNIEGWQ
;
A
#
# COMPACT_ATOMS: atom_id res chain seq x y z
N MET A 1 -21.74 55.77 -27.71
CA MET A 1 -20.48 55.55 -26.94
C MET A 1 -20.67 55.18 -25.46
N LYS A 2 -21.51 55.87 -24.67
CA LYS A 2 -21.73 55.54 -23.24
C LYS A 2 -22.29 54.12 -23.01
N LEU A 3 -23.28 53.68 -23.80
CA LEU A 3 -23.86 52.33 -23.70
C LEU A 3 -22.86 51.21 -23.97
N LEU A 4 -22.01 51.36 -24.99
CA LEU A 4 -20.92 50.42 -25.30
C LEU A 4 -19.88 50.35 -24.17
N LYS A 5 -19.51 51.49 -23.56
CA LYS A 5 -18.61 51.51 -22.39
C LYS A 5 -19.25 50.83 -21.17
N THR A 6 -20.51 51.10 -20.87
CA THR A 6 -21.21 50.49 -19.71
C THR A 6 -21.40 48.99 -19.90
N PHE A 7 -21.72 48.54 -21.11
CA PHE A 7 -21.80 47.13 -21.47
C PHE A 7 -20.45 46.42 -21.32
N TRP A 8 -19.37 47.06 -21.80
CA TRP A 8 -18.00 46.54 -21.69
C TRP A 8 -17.50 46.49 -20.24
N ILE A 9 -17.84 47.48 -19.41
CA ILE A 9 -17.54 47.47 -17.97
C ILE A 9 -18.29 46.32 -17.28
N ARG A 10 -19.58 46.14 -17.58
CA ARG A 10 -20.41 45.09 -16.98
C ARG A 10 -19.98 43.66 -17.36
N LEU A 11 -19.42 43.48 -18.56
CA LEU A 11 -18.78 42.23 -19.00
C LEU A 11 -17.39 42.01 -18.37
N LYS A 12 -16.66 43.08 -18.05
CA LYS A 12 -15.31 43.03 -17.45
C LYS A 12 -15.29 43.01 -15.93
N THR A 13 -16.37 43.43 -15.27
CA THR A 13 -16.50 43.37 -13.81
C THR A 13 -17.35 42.16 -13.44
N PRO A 14 -16.78 41.07 -12.91
CA PRO A 14 -17.58 39.94 -12.50
C PRO A 14 -18.53 40.42 -11.39
N SER A 15 -19.84 40.15 -11.55
CA SER A 15 -20.79 40.53 -10.51
C SER A 15 -20.42 39.79 -9.23
N LYS A 16 -20.52 40.46 -8.07
CA LYS A 16 -20.19 39.83 -6.77
C LYS A 16 -20.96 38.51 -6.58
N VAL A 17 -22.18 38.44 -7.13
CA VAL A 17 -23.02 37.24 -7.15
C VAL A 17 -22.44 36.14 -8.04
N ALA A 18 -21.93 36.47 -9.24
CA ALA A 18 -21.29 35.50 -10.12
C ALA A 18 -19.99 34.95 -9.51
N VAL A 19 -19.17 35.81 -8.89
CA VAL A 19 -17.97 35.36 -8.15
C VAL A 19 -18.36 34.46 -6.99
N GLY A 20 -19.35 34.87 -6.18
CA GLY A 20 -19.86 34.07 -5.06
C GLY A 20 -20.40 32.71 -5.50
N LEU A 21 -21.13 32.65 -6.62
CA LEU A 21 -21.66 31.41 -7.18
C LEU A 21 -20.54 30.48 -7.66
N VAL A 22 -19.52 31.00 -8.36
CA VAL A 22 -18.37 30.21 -8.82
C VAL A 22 -17.58 29.66 -7.62
N LEU A 23 -17.33 30.48 -6.60
CA LEU A 23 -16.64 30.04 -5.38
C LEU A 23 -17.45 28.97 -4.64
N PHE A 24 -18.76 29.16 -4.51
CA PHE A 24 -19.65 28.19 -3.89
C PHE A 24 -19.67 26.86 -4.65
N MET A 25 -19.85 26.90 -5.97
CA MET A 25 -19.80 25.68 -6.80
C MET A 25 -18.43 25.01 -6.75
N GLY A 26 -17.35 25.78 -6.77
CA GLY A 26 -15.98 25.26 -6.64
C GLY A 26 -15.75 24.59 -5.28
N PHE A 27 -16.28 25.17 -4.19
CA PHE A 27 -16.22 24.59 -2.86
C PHE A 27 -17.00 23.27 -2.78
N ILE A 28 -18.26 23.25 -3.26
CA ILE A 28 -19.07 22.03 -3.30
C ILE A 28 -18.40 20.97 -4.19
N GLY A 29 -17.91 21.35 -5.36
CA GLY A 29 -17.18 20.46 -6.25
C GLY A 29 -15.91 19.90 -5.61
N GLY A 30 -15.17 20.71 -4.86
CA GLY A 30 -14.01 20.29 -4.09
C GLY A 30 -14.35 19.28 -3.00
N LEU A 31 -15.44 19.50 -2.26
CA LEU A 31 -15.93 18.54 -1.25
C LEU A 31 -16.34 17.20 -1.87
N LEU A 32 -17.08 17.25 -2.98
CA LEU A 32 -17.51 16.05 -3.70
C LEU A 32 -16.31 15.28 -4.26
N PHE A 33 -15.35 15.98 -4.87
CA PHE A 33 -14.12 15.37 -5.37
C PHE A 33 -13.31 14.73 -4.24
N TRP A 34 -13.10 15.46 -3.13
CA TRP A 34 -12.38 14.93 -1.97
C TRP A 34 -13.05 13.66 -1.42
N GLY A 35 -14.37 13.69 -1.26
CA GLY A 35 -15.15 12.55 -0.76
C GLY A 35 -15.10 11.35 -1.70
N ALA A 36 -15.29 11.57 -3.00
CA ALA A 36 -15.22 10.51 -4.00
C ALA A 36 -13.80 9.91 -4.11
N PHE A 37 -12.77 10.76 -4.09
CA PHE A 37 -11.38 10.34 -4.16
C PHE A 37 -11.01 9.46 -2.96
N ASN A 38 -11.31 9.90 -1.74
CA ASN A 38 -10.98 9.11 -0.54
C ASN A 38 -11.80 7.82 -0.44
N THR A 39 -13.08 7.85 -0.85
CA THR A 39 -13.89 6.63 -0.95
C THR A 39 -13.29 5.62 -1.93
N GLY A 40 -12.85 6.07 -3.11
CA GLY A 40 -12.18 5.20 -4.09
C GLY A 40 -10.83 4.68 -3.58
N MET A 41 -10.06 5.53 -2.92
CA MET A 41 -8.80 5.15 -2.28
C MET A 41 -9.00 4.05 -1.24
N GLU A 42 -10.03 4.16 -0.40
CA GLU A 42 -10.34 3.17 0.62
C GLU A 42 -10.89 1.89 0.02
N LYS A 43 -11.78 1.99 -0.99
CA LYS A 43 -12.30 0.82 -1.69
C LYS A 43 -11.19 -0.01 -2.33
N THR A 44 -10.15 0.64 -2.84
CA THR A 44 -8.97 -0.03 -3.43
C THR A 44 -7.97 -0.56 -2.40
N ASN A 45 -8.25 -0.43 -1.10
CA ASN A 45 -7.46 -1.04 -0.01
C ASN A 45 -8.14 -2.29 0.58
N THR A 46 -9.37 -2.62 0.17
CA THR A 46 -10.10 -3.75 0.76
C THR A 46 -9.62 -5.09 0.20
N GLU A 47 -9.80 -6.16 0.99
CA GLU A 47 -9.43 -7.50 0.56
C GLU A 47 -10.22 -7.95 -0.65
N GLU A 48 -11.50 -7.56 -0.78
CA GLU A 48 -12.31 -7.92 -1.95
C GLU A 48 -11.77 -7.31 -3.24
N PHE A 49 -11.26 -6.07 -3.18
CA PHE A 49 -10.62 -5.45 -4.33
C PHE A 49 -9.32 -6.16 -4.69
N CYS A 50 -8.45 -6.42 -3.70
CA CYS A 50 -7.19 -7.12 -3.91
C CYS A 50 -7.41 -8.53 -4.47
N ALA A 51 -8.35 -9.29 -3.91
CA ALA A 51 -8.69 -10.65 -4.31
C ALA A 51 -9.18 -10.74 -5.77
N GLY A 52 -9.77 -9.67 -6.30
CA GLY A 52 -10.18 -9.60 -7.70
C GLY A 52 -9.04 -9.80 -8.70
N CYS A 53 -7.79 -9.46 -8.33
CA CYS A 53 -6.61 -9.65 -9.18
C CYS A 53 -5.58 -10.63 -8.59
N HIS A 54 -5.50 -10.74 -7.26
CA HIS A 54 -4.49 -11.52 -6.53
C HIS A 54 -5.04 -12.82 -5.91
N ALA A 55 -6.12 -13.38 -6.48
CA ALA A 55 -6.77 -14.59 -5.98
C ALA A 55 -5.83 -15.76 -5.57
N PRO A 56 -4.73 -16.08 -6.30
CA PRO A 56 -3.86 -17.22 -5.95
C PRO A 56 -3.22 -17.15 -4.55
N ILE A 57 -3.07 -15.96 -3.96
CA ILE A 57 -2.40 -15.79 -2.66
C ILE A 57 -3.38 -15.63 -1.48
N VAL A 58 -4.67 -15.40 -1.75
CA VAL A 58 -5.66 -15.01 -0.74
C VAL A 58 -5.85 -16.08 0.33
N GLU A 59 -5.76 -17.36 -0.04
CA GLU A 59 -5.90 -18.45 0.92
C GLU A 59 -4.66 -18.61 1.81
N GLU A 60 -3.48 -18.21 1.33
CA GLU A 60 -2.22 -18.47 2.05
C GLU A 60 -2.12 -17.63 3.34
N ILE A 61 -2.66 -16.41 3.35
CA ILE A 61 -2.63 -15.58 4.56
C ILE A 61 -3.44 -16.20 5.70
N ARG A 62 -4.47 -17.00 5.38
CA ARG A 62 -5.38 -17.61 6.36
C ARG A 62 -4.68 -18.59 7.30
N GLU A 63 -3.55 -19.13 6.86
CA GLU A 63 -2.72 -20.05 7.64
C GLU A 63 -1.77 -19.31 8.61
N THR A 64 -1.84 -17.97 8.71
CA THR A 64 -0.85 -17.15 9.42
C THR A 64 -1.44 -16.38 10.62
N ILE A 65 -0.54 -15.95 11.52
CA ILE A 65 -0.90 -15.13 12.70
C ILE A 65 -1.48 -13.76 12.31
N HIS A 66 -1.18 -13.27 11.10
CA HIS A 66 -1.72 -12.01 10.59
C HIS A 66 -3.19 -12.13 10.22
N PHE A 67 -3.71 -13.34 9.99
CA PHE A 67 -5.13 -13.60 9.75
C PHE A 67 -5.90 -13.92 11.04
N SER A 68 -5.36 -14.81 11.87
CA SER A 68 -5.98 -15.24 13.12
C SER A 68 -4.98 -15.24 14.26
N ASN A 69 -5.26 -14.49 15.33
CA ASN A 69 -4.39 -14.39 16.49
C ASN A 69 -5.17 -14.12 17.78
N ARG A 70 -4.46 -14.24 18.90
CA ARG A 70 -4.98 -14.08 20.27
C ARG A 70 -5.56 -12.69 20.59
N SER A 71 -5.18 -11.64 19.86
CA SER A 71 -5.63 -10.27 20.15
C SER A 71 -6.92 -9.89 19.43
N GLY A 72 -7.29 -10.63 18.37
CA GLY A 72 -8.39 -10.28 17.47
C GLY A 72 -8.07 -9.13 16.49
N VAL A 73 -6.89 -8.49 16.59
CA VAL A 73 -6.42 -7.49 15.62
C VAL A 73 -5.84 -8.20 14.41
N ARG A 74 -6.45 -8.03 13.25
CA ARG A 74 -6.05 -8.69 12.00
C ARG A 74 -5.46 -7.68 11.03
N ALA A 75 -4.36 -8.05 10.37
CA ALA A 75 -3.86 -7.31 9.22
C ALA A 75 -4.54 -7.81 7.94
N ILE A 76 -4.96 -6.87 7.10
CA ILE A 76 -5.47 -7.14 5.76
C ILE A 76 -4.39 -6.87 4.71
N CYS A 77 -4.67 -7.19 3.44
CA CYS A 77 -3.69 -7.04 2.36
C CYS A 77 -3.03 -5.65 2.31
N SER A 78 -3.83 -4.60 2.50
CA SER A 78 -3.34 -3.21 2.41
C SER A 78 -2.46 -2.80 3.58
N ASP A 79 -2.63 -3.35 4.78
CA ASP A 79 -1.79 -3.02 5.94
C ASP A 79 -0.32 -3.39 5.70
N CYS A 80 -0.07 -4.44 4.89
CA CYS A 80 1.27 -4.90 4.54
C CYS A 80 1.77 -4.39 3.18
N HIS A 81 0.87 -4.17 2.20
CA HIS A 81 1.24 -3.85 0.82
C HIS A 81 1.03 -2.38 0.42
N VAL A 82 0.35 -1.58 1.25
CA VAL A 82 0.05 -0.17 1.01
C VAL A 82 0.50 0.66 2.22
N PRO A 83 1.50 1.54 2.08
CA PRO A 83 1.96 2.38 3.18
C PRO A 83 0.84 3.20 3.83
N HIS A 84 0.93 3.43 5.14
CA HIS A 84 -0.06 4.22 5.88
C HIS A 84 0.10 5.72 5.62
N ASN A 85 1.34 6.21 5.57
CA ASN A 85 1.66 7.61 5.30
C ASN A 85 1.15 8.02 3.91
N TRP A 86 0.52 9.19 3.83
CA TRP A 86 -0.18 9.63 2.62
C TRP A 86 0.73 9.68 1.39
N THR A 87 1.92 10.28 1.50
CA THR A 87 2.85 10.41 0.38
C THR A 87 3.29 9.04 -0.14
N ASP A 88 3.71 8.15 0.76
CA ASP A 88 4.16 6.80 0.43
C ASP A 88 3.02 5.96 -0.17
N LYS A 89 1.80 6.12 0.37
CA LYS A 89 0.57 5.50 -0.15
C LYS A 89 0.30 5.89 -1.59
N ILE A 90 0.38 7.19 -1.91
CA ILE A 90 0.17 7.69 -3.27
C ILE A 90 1.25 7.17 -4.21
N VAL A 91 2.53 7.23 -3.81
CA VAL A 91 3.64 6.67 -4.60
C VAL A 91 3.40 5.19 -4.90
N ARG A 92 3.04 4.39 -3.88
CA ARG A 92 2.77 2.96 -4.04
C ARG A 92 1.59 2.70 -4.96
N LYS A 93 0.50 3.47 -4.85
CA LYS A 93 -0.68 3.32 -5.74
C LYS A 93 -0.36 3.69 -7.18
N VAL A 94 0.47 4.71 -7.41
CA VAL A 94 0.97 5.03 -8.75
C VAL A 94 1.83 3.88 -9.29
N GLN A 95 2.73 3.31 -8.48
CA GLN A 95 3.51 2.13 -8.89
C GLN A 95 2.62 0.91 -9.17
N ALA A 96 1.58 0.70 -8.36
CA ALA A 96 0.60 -0.38 -8.48
C ALA A 96 -0.20 -0.30 -9.78
N SER A 97 -0.32 0.87 -10.41
CA SER A 97 -1.01 1.00 -11.71
C SER A 97 -0.40 0.08 -12.79
N LYS A 98 0.89 -0.25 -12.68
CA LYS A 98 1.55 -1.23 -13.56
C LYS A 98 1.01 -2.66 -13.37
N GLU A 99 0.55 -3.00 -12.17
CA GLU A 99 -0.07 -4.30 -11.87
C GLU A 99 -1.42 -4.44 -12.57
N ILE A 100 -2.16 -3.33 -12.75
CA ILE A 100 -3.41 -3.32 -13.53
C ILE A 100 -3.12 -3.69 -14.98
N VAL A 101 -2.10 -3.09 -15.59
CA VAL A 101 -1.69 -3.42 -16.97
C VAL A 101 -1.26 -4.89 -17.05
N ALA A 102 -0.46 -5.37 -16.09
CA ALA A 102 -0.01 -6.76 -16.05
C ALA A 102 -1.15 -7.76 -15.85
N HIS A 103 -2.18 -7.40 -15.09
CA HIS A 103 -3.40 -8.18 -14.93
C HIS A 103 -4.21 -8.24 -16.24
N LEU A 104 -4.42 -7.11 -16.91
CA LEU A 104 -5.10 -7.05 -18.21
C LEU A 104 -4.35 -7.85 -19.30
N MET A 105 -3.03 -7.93 -19.21
CA MET A 105 -2.19 -8.76 -20.09
C MET A 105 -2.17 -10.25 -19.70
N GLY A 106 -2.84 -10.66 -18.61
CA GLY A 106 -2.90 -12.05 -18.17
C GLY A 106 -1.54 -12.62 -17.77
N THR A 107 -0.68 -11.82 -17.12
CA THR A 107 0.69 -12.25 -16.77
C THR A 107 0.75 -13.32 -15.67
N ILE A 108 -0.31 -13.44 -14.85
CA ILE A 108 -0.45 -14.38 -13.73
C ILE A 108 -1.90 -14.92 -13.59
N ASP A 109 -2.67 -14.92 -14.66
CA ASP A 109 -4.11 -15.30 -14.68
C ASP A 109 -4.38 -16.80 -14.52
N THR A 110 -3.34 -17.65 -14.58
CA THR A 110 -3.43 -19.07 -14.24
C THR A 110 -2.44 -19.43 -13.13
N THR A 111 -2.73 -20.52 -12.43
CA THR A 111 -1.84 -21.06 -11.38
C THR A 111 -0.44 -21.31 -11.93
N GLU A 112 -0.31 -21.87 -13.13
CA GLU A 112 0.98 -22.19 -13.76
C GLU A 112 1.79 -20.92 -14.03
N LYS A 113 1.16 -19.88 -14.59
CA LYS A 113 1.81 -18.59 -14.84
C LYS A 113 2.21 -17.90 -13.54
N PHE A 114 1.35 -17.96 -12.52
CA PHE A 114 1.65 -17.42 -11.20
C PHE A 114 2.84 -18.15 -10.57
N GLN A 115 2.85 -19.48 -10.56
CA GLN A 115 3.95 -20.27 -10.01
C GLN A 115 5.26 -20.03 -10.76
N ALA A 116 5.22 -19.95 -12.10
CA ALA A 116 6.39 -19.61 -12.92
C ALA A 116 7.00 -18.24 -12.58
N ARG A 117 6.20 -17.30 -12.07
CA ARG A 117 6.65 -15.95 -11.68
C ARG A 117 6.76 -15.74 -10.17
N ARG A 118 6.43 -16.73 -9.35
CA ARG A 118 6.29 -16.57 -7.89
C ARG A 118 7.55 -16.03 -7.24
N ALA A 119 8.70 -16.62 -7.56
CA ALA A 119 10.00 -16.17 -7.04
C ALA A 119 10.28 -14.70 -7.38
N HIS A 120 10.07 -14.32 -8.65
CA HIS A 120 10.26 -12.95 -9.12
C HIS A 120 9.33 -11.95 -8.43
N LEU A 121 8.05 -12.31 -8.24
CA LEU A 121 7.07 -11.46 -7.56
C LEU A 121 7.41 -11.28 -6.08
N ALA A 122 7.77 -12.37 -5.40
CA ALA A 122 8.17 -12.35 -3.99
C ALA A 122 9.44 -11.52 -3.78
N GLU A 123 10.47 -11.71 -4.61
CA GLU A 123 11.71 -10.96 -4.54
C GLU A 123 11.48 -9.46 -4.74
N ARG A 124 10.67 -9.07 -5.71
CA ARG A 124 10.31 -7.66 -5.93
C ARG A 124 9.67 -7.04 -4.69
N GLU A 125 8.79 -7.79 -4.03
CA GLU A 125 8.11 -7.31 -2.82
C GLU A 125 9.04 -7.26 -1.61
N TRP A 126 9.91 -8.26 -1.43
CA TRP A 126 10.93 -8.23 -0.38
C TRP A 126 11.92 -7.09 -0.60
N MET A 127 12.36 -6.84 -1.82
CA MET A 127 13.23 -5.72 -2.14
C MET A 127 12.55 -4.38 -1.84
N ARG A 128 11.25 -4.25 -2.14
CA ARG A 128 10.47 -3.06 -1.79
C ARG A 128 10.44 -2.84 -0.27
N MET A 129 10.04 -3.87 0.48
CA MET A 129 9.99 -3.84 1.95
C MET A 129 11.37 -3.68 2.59
N LYS A 130 12.44 -4.10 1.94
CA LYS A 130 13.80 -3.88 2.43
C LYS A 130 14.21 -2.42 2.22
N ASN A 131 13.97 -1.89 1.03
CA ASN A 131 14.38 -0.54 0.64
C ASN A 131 13.69 0.57 1.45
N ASN A 132 12.51 0.32 2.02
CA ASN A 132 11.80 1.24 2.91
C ASN A 132 11.95 0.88 4.40
N ASN A 133 12.97 0.08 4.77
CA ASN A 133 13.21 -0.37 6.15
C ASN A 133 12.02 -1.09 6.79
N SER A 134 11.26 -1.84 6.00
CA SER A 134 10.08 -2.60 6.41
C SER A 134 9.04 -1.73 7.11
N GLN A 135 8.81 -0.54 6.58
CA GLN A 135 7.88 0.46 7.11
C GLN A 135 6.52 -0.15 7.46
N GLU A 136 5.97 -1.01 6.60
CA GLU A 136 4.68 -1.65 6.80
C GLU A 136 4.66 -2.60 7.99
N CYS A 137 5.77 -3.30 8.24
CA CYS A 137 5.92 -4.10 9.45
C CYS A 137 5.94 -3.20 10.69
N ARG A 138 6.71 -2.09 10.63
CA ARG A 138 6.94 -1.18 11.76
C ARG A 138 5.72 -0.35 12.15
N ASN A 139 4.75 -0.17 11.24
CA ASN A 139 3.47 0.46 11.57
C ASN A 139 2.74 -0.25 12.73
N CYS A 140 3.02 -1.54 12.95
CA CYS A 140 2.46 -2.34 14.05
C CYS A 140 3.54 -2.97 14.95
N HIS A 141 4.70 -3.30 14.40
CA HIS A 141 5.82 -3.95 15.09
C HIS A 141 6.99 -2.98 15.29
N GLU A 142 6.76 -1.95 16.08
CA GLU A 142 7.80 -0.97 16.36
C GLU A 142 8.89 -1.57 17.25
N PHE A 143 10.15 -1.33 16.87
CA PHE A 143 11.31 -1.96 17.51
C PHE A 143 11.44 -1.55 18.98
N GLU A 144 11.17 -0.28 19.30
CA GLU A 144 11.29 0.28 20.65
C GLU A 144 10.30 -0.35 21.65
N TYR A 145 9.21 -0.92 21.14
CA TYR A 145 8.17 -1.55 21.96
C TYR A 145 8.22 -3.08 21.92
N MET A 146 9.26 -3.67 21.32
CA MET A 146 9.47 -5.10 21.36
C MET A 146 9.93 -5.56 22.74
N ASP A 147 9.15 -6.42 23.38
CA ASP A 147 9.58 -7.10 24.60
C ASP A 147 10.53 -8.26 24.25
N PHE A 148 11.83 -8.10 24.55
CA PHE A 148 12.83 -9.15 24.34
C PHE A 148 12.73 -10.31 25.34
N SER A 149 12.07 -10.13 26.49
CA SER A 149 11.91 -11.21 27.46
C SER A 149 10.93 -12.29 26.99
N GLU A 150 9.97 -11.92 26.14
CA GLU A 150 8.97 -12.81 25.53
C GLU A 150 9.46 -13.48 24.23
N GLN A 151 10.71 -13.24 23.83
CA GLN A 151 11.26 -13.74 22.57
C GLN A 151 12.19 -14.93 22.79
N GLY A 152 12.21 -15.84 21.82
CA GLY A 152 13.20 -16.92 21.78
C GLY A 152 14.62 -16.38 21.65
N GLN A 153 15.60 -17.09 22.22
CA GLN A 153 17.02 -16.68 22.28
C GLN A 153 17.60 -16.26 20.92
N ARG A 154 17.23 -16.98 19.84
CA ARG A 154 17.64 -16.63 18.47
C ARG A 154 17.10 -15.25 18.06
N SER A 155 15.82 -15.00 18.31
CA SER A 155 15.16 -13.74 17.95
C SER A 155 15.73 -12.58 18.74
N VAL A 156 15.93 -12.72 20.05
CA VAL A 156 16.57 -11.69 20.89
C VAL A 156 17.94 -11.33 20.35
N LYS A 157 18.77 -12.34 20.04
CA LYS A 157 20.10 -12.10 19.48
C LYS A 157 20.04 -11.32 18.17
N GLN A 158 19.16 -11.70 17.24
CA GLN A 158 19.06 -11.03 15.94
C GLN A 158 18.45 -9.62 16.06
N HIS A 159 17.41 -9.45 16.88
CA HIS A 159 16.77 -8.16 17.08
C HIS A 159 17.68 -7.17 17.80
N SER A 160 18.37 -7.58 18.86
CA SER A 160 19.29 -6.71 19.61
C SER A 160 20.62 -6.43 18.91
N THR A 161 20.91 -7.11 17.80
CA THR A 161 22.13 -6.89 17.01
C THR A 161 21.79 -6.38 15.62
N ALA A 162 21.56 -7.26 14.65
CA ALA A 162 21.41 -6.93 13.24
C ALA A 162 20.22 -5.99 12.94
N LEU A 163 19.12 -6.10 13.68
CA LEU A 163 17.99 -5.18 13.54
C LEU A 163 18.26 -3.85 14.24
N ALA A 164 18.84 -3.88 15.45
CA ALA A 164 19.17 -2.69 16.24
C ALA A 164 20.23 -1.81 15.58
N SER A 165 21.23 -2.41 14.92
CA SER A 165 22.27 -1.69 14.17
C SER A 165 21.76 -1.11 12.85
N GLY A 166 20.61 -1.58 12.35
CA GLY A 166 20.10 -1.25 11.02
C GLY A 166 20.76 -2.03 9.88
N ASP A 167 21.60 -3.03 10.17
CA ASP A 167 22.24 -3.87 9.15
C ASP A 167 21.23 -4.74 8.39
N LYS A 168 20.09 -5.04 9.02
CA LYS A 168 19.00 -5.85 8.49
C LYS A 168 17.65 -5.20 8.79
N THR A 169 16.70 -5.48 7.91
CA THR A 169 15.29 -5.10 8.04
C THR A 169 14.44 -6.32 8.42
N CYS A 170 13.17 -6.12 8.77
CA CYS A 170 12.27 -7.21 9.17
C CYS A 170 12.20 -8.31 8.08
N VAL A 171 12.09 -7.90 6.81
CA VAL A 171 11.93 -8.82 5.68
C VAL A 171 13.22 -9.58 5.29
N ASP A 172 14.39 -9.15 5.78
CA ASP A 172 15.62 -9.91 5.56
C ASP A 172 15.58 -11.28 6.25
N CYS A 173 14.90 -11.37 7.39
CA CYS A 173 14.74 -12.61 8.16
C CYS A 173 13.34 -13.23 8.00
N HIS A 174 12.29 -12.41 7.93
CA HIS A 174 10.89 -12.85 7.92
C HIS A 174 10.29 -12.99 6.50
N LYS A 175 11.03 -13.60 5.59
CA LYS A 175 10.48 -13.96 4.27
C LYS A 175 9.40 -15.04 4.44
N GLY A 176 8.29 -14.89 3.72
CA GLY A 176 7.17 -15.85 3.77
C GLY A 176 6.27 -15.75 5.01
N ILE A 177 6.23 -14.58 5.66
CA ILE A 177 5.44 -14.38 6.89
C ILE A 177 3.91 -14.42 6.67
N ALA A 178 3.45 -14.03 5.48
CA ALA A 178 2.03 -13.98 5.10
C ALA A 178 1.67 -14.93 3.94
N HIS A 179 2.66 -15.37 3.18
CA HIS A 179 2.49 -16.15 1.95
C HIS A 179 3.56 -17.23 1.87
N LYS A 180 3.25 -18.34 1.18
CA LYS A 180 4.17 -19.47 1.04
C LYS A 180 5.46 -19.02 0.34
N LEU A 181 6.59 -19.56 0.77
CA LEU A 181 7.85 -19.27 0.09
C LEU A 181 7.86 -19.87 -1.33
N PRO A 182 8.41 -19.18 -2.34
CA PRO A 182 8.74 -19.80 -3.62
C PRO A 182 9.88 -20.81 -3.48
N ASP A 183 10.30 -21.44 -4.59
CA ASP A 183 11.59 -22.14 -4.62
C ASP A 183 12.71 -21.13 -4.31
N MET A 184 13.43 -21.38 -3.22
CA MET A 184 14.42 -20.46 -2.69
C MET A 184 15.84 -20.68 -3.20
N LYS A 185 16.09 -21.71 -4.03
CA LYS A 185 17.45 -22.09 -4.48
C LYS A 185 18.27 -20.96 -5.09
N ASN A 186 17.62 -20.00 -5.74
CA ASN A 186 18.26 -18.89 -6.44
C ASN A 186 18.02 -17.53 -5.77
N ILE A 187 17.48 -17.50 -4.55
CA ILE A 187 17.21 -16.25 -3.84
C ILE A 187 18.46 -15.78 -3.11
N GLU A 188 18.90 -14.56 -3.39
CA GLU A 188 20.08 -13.97 -2.76
C GLU A 188 19.93 -13.92 -1.23
N GLY A 189 20.99 -14.35 -0.53
CA GLY A 189 21.05 -14.38 0.93
C GLY A 189 20.18 -15.47 1.58
N TRP A 190 19.71 -16.47 0.82
CA TRP A 190 18.99 -17.63 1.35
C TRP A 190 19.88 -18.89 1.30
N GLN A 191 20.61 -19.15 2.39
CA GLN A 191 21.43 -20.35 2.61
C GLN A 191 21.34 -20.79 4.06
#